data_AF-D2Z5W8-F1
#
_entry.id   AF-D2Z5W8-F1
#
_cell.length_a   1.000
_cell.length_b   1.000
_cell.length_c   1.000
_cell.angle_alpha   90.00
_cell.angle_beta   90.00
_cell.angle_gamma   90.00
#
_symmetry.space_group_name_H-M   'P 1'
#
loop_
_entity.id
_entity.type
_entity.pdbx_description
1 polymer ?
#
loop_
_entity_poly.entity_id
_entity_poly.type
_entity_poly.pdbx_seq_one_letter_code
_entity_poly.pdbx_strand_id
1 'polypeptide(L)'
;MEKVTSKLSNTLQLLISGAIGRHGESYDAPSFFKRQDYGAIEIKIVLVIKDHPLEWLEPISDSLKKKLAPFTRIWRVKSENVVVINEEMAKKFGLAS
;
A
#
# COMPACT_ATOMS: atom_id res chain seq x y z
N MET A 1 10.60 -9.89 -0.75
CA MET A 1 9.87 -8.89 -1.56
C MET A 1 8.55 -9.42 -2.13
N GLU A 2 8.53 -10.57 -2.80
CA GLU A 2 7.31 -11.11 -3.45
C GLU A 2 6.12 -11.30 -2.49
N LYS A 3 6.35 -11.92 -1.32
CA LYS A 3 5.31 -12.06 -0.29
C LYS A 3 4.70 -10.72 0.15
N VAL A 4 5.50 -9.65 0.20
CA VAL A 4 5.04 -8.32 0.62
C VAL A 4 4.17 -7.70 -0.48
N THR A 5 4.64 -7.73 -1.73
CA THR A 5 3.92 -7.17 -2.88
C THR A 5 2.62 -7.92 -3.18
N SER A 6 2.60 -9.25 -3.01
CA SER A 6 1.39 -10.07 -3.17
C SER A 6 0.40 -9.81 -2.05
N LYS A 7 0.84 -9.67 -0.79
CA LYS A 7 -0.04 -9.28 0.32
C LYS A 7 -0.70 -7.93 0.05
N LEU A 8 0.07 -6.91 -0.34
CA LEU A 8 -0.47 -5.59 -0.69
C LEU A 8 -1.53 -5.70 -1.79
N SER A 9 -1.19 -6.39 -2.88
CA SER A 9 -2.09 -6.51 -4.04
C SER A 9 -3.38 -7.24 -3.68
N ASN A 10 -3.29 -8.35 -2.96
CA ASN A 10 -4.43 -9.14 -2.54
C ASN A 10 -5.32 -8.37 -1.57
N THR A 11 -4.74 -7.63 -0.61
CA THR A 11 -5.50 -6.81 0.33
C THR A 11 -6.24 -5.69 -0.39
N LEU A 12 -5.62 -4.99 -1.35
CA LEU A 12 -6.32 -3.95 -2.11
C LEU A 12 -7.44 -4.54 -2.98
N GLN A 13 -7.20 -5.67 -3.65
CA GLN A 13 -8.22 -6.36 -4.43
C GLN A 13 -9.41 -6.77 -3.56
N LEU A 14 -9.16 -7.26 -2.35
CA LEU A 14 -10.20 -7.61 -1.38
C LEU A 14 -10.99 -6.38 -0.89
N LEU A 15 -10.30 -5.27 -0.63
CA LEU A 15 -10.95 -4.02 -0.26
C LEU A 15 -11.92 -3.56 -1.34
N ILE A 16 -11.47 -3.57 -2.59
CA ILE A 16 -12.25 -3.07 -3.73
C ILE A 16 -13.36 -4.04 -4.10
N SER A 17 -13.11 -5.36 -4.06
CA SER A 17 -14.15 -6.37 -4.28
C SER A 17 -15.27 -6.23 -3.26
N GLY A 18 -14.93 -5.91 -2.02
CA GLY A 18 -15.87 -5.58 -0.97
C GLY A 18 -16.62 -4.27 -1.18
N ALA A 19 -15.90 -3.21 -1.55
CA ALA A 19 -16.48 -1.89 -1.80
C ALA A 19 -17.50 -1.88 -2.93
N ILE A 20 -17.26 -2.65 -4.00
CA ILE A 20 -18.18 -2.78 -5.13
C ILE A 20 -19.21 -3.91 -4.94
N GLY A 21 -19.26 -4.53 -3.75
CA GLY A 21 -20.30 -5.50 -3.38
C GLY A 21 -20.15 -6.91 -3.98
N ARG A 22 -18.97 -7.33 -4.46
CA ARG A 22 -18.78 -8.67 -5.05
C ARG A 22 -19.00 -9.82 -4.06
N HIS A 23 -18.86 -9.54 -2.77
CA HIS A 23 -18.99 -10.53 -1.70
C HIS A 23 -20.30 -10.40 -0.90
N GLY A 24 -21.26 -9.59 -1.38
CA GLY A 24 -22.56 -9.41 -0.74
C GLY A 24 -22.46 -8.97 0.73
N GLU A 25 -23.36 -9.49 1.57
CA GLU A 25 -23.43 -9.17 2.99
C GLU A 25 -22.28 -9.78 3.82
N SER A 26 -21.53 -10.73 3.26
CA SER A 26 -20.41 -11.38 3.96
C SER A 26 -19.19 -10.49 4.12
N TYR A 27 -19.14 -9.34 3.44
CA TYR A 27 -18.06 -8.36 3.56
C TYR A 27 -18.48 -7.15 4.40
N ASP A 28 -18.21 -7.25 5.69
CA ASP A 28 -18.49 -6.21 6.68
C ASP A 28 -17.41 -5.10 6.66
N ALA A 29 -17.25 -4.44 5.51
CA ALA A 29 -16.46 -3.22 5.47
C ALA A 29 -17.25 -2.06 6.10
N PRO A 30 -16.59 -1.22 6.92
CA PRO A 30 -17.20 -0.02 7.47
C PRO A 30 -17.86 0.83 6.38
N SER A 31 -19.01 1.39 6.70
CA SER A 31 -19.86 2.09 5.73
C SER A 31 -19.17 3.27 5.01
N PHE A 32 -18.14 3.85 5.64
CA PHE A 32 -17.27 4.86 5.02
C PHE A 32 -16.56 4.34 3.76
N PHE A 33 -16.02 3.11 3.77
CA PHE A 33 -15.36 2.55 2.59
C PHE A 33 -16.33 2.41 1.42
N LYS A 34 -17.57 1.99 1.68
CA LYS A 34 -18.59 1.84 0.64
C LYS A 34 -19.01 3.17 -0.01
N ARG A 35 -18.86 4.30 0.72
CA ARG A 35 -19.24 5.65 0.26
C ARG A 35 -18.06 6.47 -0.27
N GLN A 36 -16.85 5.92 -0.24
CA GLN A 36 -15.66 6.63 -0.66
C GLN A 36 -15.66 6.80 -2.18
N ASP A 37 -15.33 8.00 -2.66
CA ASP A 37 -15.00 8.20 -4.07
C ASP A 37 -13.59 7.65 -4.33
N TYR A 38 -13.52 6.41 -4.82
CA TYR A 38 -12.28 5.73 -5.15
C TYR A 38 -11.55 6.33 -6.35
N GLY A 39 -12.24 7.07 -7.23
CA GLY A 39 -11.63 7.74 -8.38
C GLY A 39 -10.76 8.93 -7.98
N ALA A 40 -11.06 9.56 -6.84
CA ALA A 40 -10.37 10.73 -6.32
C ALA A 40 -9.28 10.40 -5.26
N ILE A 41 -9.12 9.14 -4.86
CA ILE A 41 -8.14 8.77 -3.82
C ILE A 41 -6.72 8.85 -4.35
N GLU A 42 -5.86 9.59 -3.65
CA GLU A 42 -4.41 9.43 -3.79
C GLU A 42 -3.93 8.23 -2.96
N ILE A 43 -3.31 7.26 -3.62
CA ILE A 43 -2.73 6.08 -2.96
C ILE A 43 -1.24 6.34 -2.69
N LYS A 44 -0.83 6.12 -1.43
CA LYS A 44 0.57 6.11 -0.99
C LYS A 44 0.92 4.74 -0.44
N ILE A 45 2.00 4.15 -0.95
CA ILE A 45 2.49 2.82 -0.58
C ILE A 45 3.75 3.01 0.26
N VAL A 46 3.63 2.72 1.56
CA VAL A 46 4.73 2.86 2.51
C VAL A 46 5.12 1.48 3.01
N LEU A 47 6.37 1.07 2.78
CA LEU A 47 6.95 -0.13 3.39
C LEU A 47 7.82 0.28 4.57
N VAL A 48 7.41 -0.11 5.77
CA VAL A 48 8.20 0.09 6.99
C VAL A 48 9.10 -1.12 7.23
N ILE A 49 10.40 -0.89 7.41
CA ILE A 49 11.40 -1.93 7.72
C ILE A 49 12.02 -1.64 9.09
N LYS A 50 12.02 -2.66 9.96
CA LYS A 50 12.60 -2.53 11.31
C LYS A 50 14.12 -2.59 11.26
N ASP A 51 14.76 -1.85 12.15
CA ASP A 51 16.21 -1.90 12.45
C ASP A 51 17.12 -1.79 11.22
N HIS A 52 16.72 -1.01 10.21
CA HIS A 52 17.52 -0.79 9.01
C HIS A 52 18.09 0.64 8.95
N PRO A 53 19.40 0.80 8.68
CA PRO A 53 20.00 2.11 8.39
C PRO A 53 19.35 2.77 7.17
N LEU A 54 19.25 4.11 7.18
CA LEU A 54 18.66 4.90 6.10
C LEU A 54 19.36 4.65 4.76
N GLU A 55 20.68 4.51 4.79
CA GLU A 55 21.53 4.29 3.62
C GLU A 55 21.19 2.99 2.87
N TRP A 56 20.58 2.02 3.56
CA TRP A 56 20.24 0.72 2.97
C TRP A 56 18.83 0.68 2.41
N LEU A 57 18.04 1.74 2.59
CA LEU A 57 16.65 1.78 2.14
C LEU A 57 16.53 2.02 0.64
N GLU A 58 17.46 2.75 0.02
CA GLU A 58 17.40 3.11 -1.39
C GLU A 58 17.39 1.88 -2.32
N PRO A 59 18.31 0.90 -2.19
CA PRO A 59 18.26 -0.33 -2.99
C PRO A 59 16.96 -1.13 -2.80
N ILE A 60 16.39 -1.11 -1.59
CA ILE A 60 15.14 -1.80 -1.27
C ILE A 60 13.95 -1.07 -1.92
N SER A 61 13.97 0.26 -1.88
CA SER A 61 12.99 1.13 -2.52
C SER A 61 12.94 0.91 -4.02
N ASP A 62 14.09 0.86 -4.68
CA ASP A 62 14.18 0.59 -6.11
C ASP A 62 13.68 -0.80 -6.49
N SER A 63 14.04 -1.81 -5.69
CA SER A 63 13.54 -3.17 -5.86
C SER A 63 12.01 -3.23 -5.70
N LEU A 64 11.47 -2.55 -4.69
CA LEU A 64 10.03 -2.48 -4.45
C LEU A 64 9.30 -1.79 -5.59
N LYS A 65 9.79 -0.62 -6.05
CA LYS A 65 9.23 0.12 -7.19
C LYS A 65 9.19 -0.72 -8.45
N LYS A 66 10.29 -1.43 -8.77
CA LYS A 66 10.35 -2.34 -9.92
C LYS A 66 9.31 -3.45 -9.82
N LYS A 67 9.17 -4.09 -8.65
CA LYS A 67 8.18 -5.16 -8.46
C LYS A 67 6.74 -4.66 -8.50
N LEU A 68 6.48 -3.45 -8.01
CA LEU A 68 5.16 -2.84 -8.01
C LEU A 68 4.83 -2.12 -9.32
N ALA A 69 5.72 -2.04 -10.31
CA ALA A 69 5.47 -1.32 -11.56
C ALA A 69 4.15 -1.72 -12.26
N PRO A 70 3.76 -3.00 -12.35
CA PRO A 70 2.46 -3.37 -12.89
C PRO A 70 1.30 -2.83 -12.04
N PHE A 71 1.42 -2.94 -10.72
CA PHE A 71 0.42 -2.46 -9.76
C PHE A 71 0.26 -0.95 -9.84
N THR A 72 1.36 -0.18 -9.77
CA THR A 72 1.33 1.27 -9.80
C THR A 72 0.77 1.80 -11.12
N ARG A 73 1.06 1.12 -12.24
CA ARG A 73 0.48 1.47 -13.54
C ARG A 73 -1.04 1.24 -13.59
N ILE A 74 -1.53 0.11 -13.09
CA ILE A 74 -2.97 -0.19 -13.05
C ILE A 74 -3.72 0.80 -12.16
N TRP A 75 -3.16 1.09 -10.99
CA TRP A 75 -3.79 1.95 -9.98
C TRP A 75 -3.45 3.43 -10.13
N ARG A 76 -2.73 3.82 -11.20
CA ARG A 76 -2.25 5.18 -11.45
C ARG A 76 -1.52 5.79 -10.25
N VAL A 77 -0.77 4.97 -9.51
CA VAL A 77 0.06 5.41 -8.38
C VAL A 77 1.35 5.97 -8.93
N LYS A 78 1.69 7.20 -8.53
CA LYS A 78 2.94 7.81 -8.96
C LYS A 78 4.13 7.15 -8.26
N SER A 79 5.28 7.08 -8.92
CA SER A 79 6.46 6.38 -8.39
C SER A 79 7.01 7.02 -7.11
N GLU A 80 6.85 8.34 -6.93
CA GLU A 80 7.18 9.08 -5.71
C GLU A 80 6.29 8.69 -4.51
N ASN A 81 5.12 8.11 -4.77
CA ASN A 81 4.22 7.62 -3.72
C ASN A 81 4.54 6.18 -3.28
N VAL A 82 5.63 5.59 -3.77
CA VAL A 82 6.15 4.30 -3.30
C VAL A 82 7.44 4.55 -2.51
N VAL A 83 7.34 4.46 -1.18
CA VAL A 83 8.42 4.82 -0.26
C VAL A 83 8.74 3.66 0.68
N VAL A 84 10.02 3.53 1.00
CA VAL A 84 10.52 2.61 2.02
C VAL A 84 11.10 3.46 3.14
N ILE A 85 10.65 3.22 4.37
CA ILE A 85 11.09 3.95 5.55
C ILE A 85 11.52 2.98 6.64
N ASN A 86 12.39 3.43 7.54
CA ASN A 86 12.72 2.68 8.74
C ASN A 86 11.68 2.92 9.85
N GLU A 87 11.76 2.14 10.93
CA GLU A 87 10.83 2.26 12.07
C GLU A 87 10.89 3.65 12.73
N GLU A 88 12.08 4.26 12.83
CA GLU A 88 12.24 5.60 13.42
C GLU A 88 11.45 6.66 12.64
N MET A 89 11.56 6.65 11.31
CA MET A 89 10.77 7.55 10.45
C MET A 89 9.27 7.21 10.53
N ALA A 90 8.91 5.93 10.57
CA ALA A 90 7.51 5.51 10.69
C ALA A 90 6.86 6.04 11.97
N LYS A 91 7.57 6.01 13.11
CA LYS A 91 7.13 6.60 14.37
C LYS A 91 6.92 8.12 14.25
N LYS A 92 7.85 8.83 13.59
CA LYS A 92 7.72 10.28 13.33
C LYS A 92 6.49 10.63 12.49
N PHE A 93 6.10 9.77 11.54
CA PHE A 93 4.91 9.96 10.71
C PHE A 93 3.62 9.36 11.30
N GLY A 94 3.67 8.78 12.50
CA GLY A 94 2.50 8.13 13.12
C GLY A 94 2.06 6.82 12.44
N LEU A 95 2.96 6.18 11.70
CA LEU A 95 2.73 4.92 10.97
C LEU A 95 3.13 3.67 11.78
N ALA A 96 3.82 3.85 12.90
CA ALA A 96 4.21 2.81 13.84
C ALA A 96 4.17 3.35 15.28
N SER A 97 3.90 2.46 16.24
CA SER A 97 3.87 2.72 17.69
C SER A 97 5.05 2.03 18.38
#